data_AF-A0A7Y9SQA6-F1
#
_entry.id   AF-A0A7Y9SQA6-F1
#
_cell.length_a   1.000
_cell.length_b   1.000
_cell.length_c   1.000
_cell.angle_alpha   90.00
_cell.angle_beta   90.00
_cell.angle_gamma   90.00
#
_symmetry.space_group_name_H-M   'P 1'
#
loop_
_entity.id
_entity.type
_entity.pdbx_description
1 polymer ?
#
loop_
_entity_poly.entity_id
_entity_poly.type
_entity_poly.pdbx_seq_one_letter_code
_entity_poly.pdbx_strand_id
1 'polypeptide(L)'
;MDAYTQPRGKPHVHLVVGGGGLKVTDQAGAEKFGDLPWKTDLDWIRERSEVTVSRLAELFGVTRKAFYGWVEGANPRKGGSQVRIAALRAVLATLPSDLHRTAFFGLVDVNFTGDASFREVFQGPVDDASYQDRLNAKLAEINPEIESTVKRLHRASPSSRAFESEYPSA
;
A
#
# COMPACT_ATOMS: atom_id res chain seq x y z
N MET A 1 32.60 30.43 -55.78
CA MET A 1 32.81 29.05 -56.28
C MET A 1 32.57 28.15 -55.08
N ASP A 2 31.29 27.86 -54.84
CA ASP A 2 30.81 27.01 -53.76
C ASP A 2 30.57 25.61 -54.33
N ALA A 3 31.11 24.58 -53.66
CA ALA A 3 31.04 23.21 -54.13
C ALA A 3 31.07 22.19 -52.98
N TYR A 4 29.85 21.74 -52.62
CA TYR A 4 29.45 20.38 -52.23
C TYR A 4 29.97 19.81 -50.89
N THR A 5 29.19 19.82 -49.80
CA THR A 5 27.99 18.99 -49.50
C THR A 5 28.29 17.48 -49.46
N GLN A 6 28.41 16.95 -48.25
CA GLN A 6 28.28 15.51 -47.96
C GLN A 6 26.83 15.05 -48.18
N PRO A 7 26.63 13.78 -48.55
CA PRO A 7 25.75 12.96 -47.73
C PRO A 7 26.30 11.55 -47.46
N ARG A 8 26.30 11.19 -46.17
CA ARG A 8 26.55 9.84 -45.67
C ARG A 8 25.40 8.90 -46.05
N GLY A 9 25.75 7.63 -46.23
CA GLY A 9 24.98 6.58 -46.90
C GLY A 9 23.52 6.40 -46.45
N LYS A 10 22.67 6.22 -47.46
CA LYS A 10 21.31 5.70 -47.34
C LYS A 10 21.39 4.19 -47.01
N PRO A 11 20.58 3.66 -46.07
CA PRO A 11 20.38 2.22 -45.99
C PRO A 11 19.52 1.75 -47.17
N HIS A 12 20.04 0.79 -47.94
CA HIS A 12 19.27 0.06 -48.94
C HIS A 12 18.21 -0.81 -48.24
N VAL A 13 16.93 -0.48 -48.45
CA VAL A 13 15.81 -1.36 -48.13
C VAL A 13 15.52 -2.22 -49.36
N HIS A 14 15.87 -3.49 -49.31
CA HIS A 14 15.38 -4.48 -50.26
C HIS A 14 13.90 -4.75 -49.94
N LEU A 15 12.99 -4.16 -50.73
CA LEU A 15 11.59 -4.55 -50.78
C LEU A 15 11.46 -5.84 -51.59
N VAL A 16 11.35 -6.98 -50.91
CA VAL A 16 10.82 -8.21 -51.51
C VAL A 16 9.32 -8.19 -51.31
N VAL A 17 8.58 -7.85 -52.37
CA VAL A 17 7.13 -8.03 -52.46
C VAL A 17 6.88 -9.47 -52.92
N GLY A 18 6.46 -10.32 -51.99
CA GLY A 18 6.02 -11.69 -52.25
C GLY A 18 4.80 -11.99 -51.40
N GLY A 19 3.64 -12.08 -52.05
CA GLY A 19 2.36 -12.33 -51.39
C GLY A 19 2.31 -13.69 -50.71
N GLY A 20 1.65 -13.72 -49.55
CA GLY A 20 1.37 -14.96 -48.84
C GLY A 20 1.10 -14.72 -47.37
N GLY A 21 -0.18 -14.67 -47.01
CA GLY A 21 -0.70 -15.00 -45.68
C GLY A 21 0.00 -14.33 -44.49
N LEU A 22 -0.57 -13.22 -44.03
CA LEU A 22 -0.36 -12.70 -42.69
C LEU A 22 -0.71 -13.79 -41.66
N LYS A 23 0.26 -14.60 -41.25
CA LYS A 23 0.21 -15.25 -39.94
C LYS A 23 0.83 -14.28 -38.96
N VAL A 24 -0.01 -13.39 -38.41
CA VAL A 24 0.22 -12.90 -37.06
C VAL A 24 0.22 -14.16 -36.22
N THR A 25 1.41 -14.70 -35.97
CA THR A 25 1.58 -15.75 -35.00
C THR A 25 1.39 -15.01 -33.70
N ASP A 26 0.17 -15.09 -33.18
CA ASP A 26 -0.20 -14.70 -31.83
C ASP A 26 0.70 -15.52 -30.90
N GLN A 27 1.93 -15.04 -30.68
CA GLN A 27 2.69 -15.38 -29.49
C GLN A 27 2.02 -14.62 -28.34
N ALA A 28 0.77 -15.02 -28.06
CA ALA A 28 0.22 -15.07 -26.73
C ALA A 28 1.03 -16.11 -25.93
N GLY A 29 2.33 -15.82 -25.75
CA GLY A 29 3.03 -16.28 -24.58
C GLY A 29 2.27 -15.64 -23.43
N ALA A 30 1.52 -16.46 -22.71
CA ALA A 30 1.03 -16.13 -21.40
C ALA A 30 2.24 -15.72 -20.56
N GLU A 31 2.56 -14.43 -20.57
CA GLU A 31 3.18 -13.79 -19.42
C GLU A 31 2.21 -14.09 -18.30
N LYS A 32 2.54 -15.13 -17.52
CA LYS A 32 2.00 -15.30 -16.18
C LYS A 32 1.97 -13.90 -15.60
N PHE A 33 0.79 -13.43 -15.20
CA PHE A 33 0.62 -12.21 -14.43
C PHE A 33 1.61 -12.28 -13.26
N GLY A 34 2.82 -11.76 -13.48
CA GLY A 34 3.89 -11.77 -12.51
C GLY A 34 3.39 -10.97 -11.33
N ASP A 35 3.62 -11.49 -10.13
CA ASP A 35 3.13 -10.94 -8.86
C ASP A 35 2.93 -9.44 -8.95
N LEU A 36 1.65 -9.01 -8.97
CA LEU A 36 1.31 -7.61 -8.92
C LEU A 36 1.83 -7.11 -7.57
N PRO A 37 2.89 -6.27 -7.50
CA PRO A 37 3.53 -5.98 -6.21
C PRO A 37 2.55 -5.35 -5.21
N TRP A 38 1.61 -4.55 -5.73
CA TRP A 38 0.53 -3.97 -4.95
C TRP A 38 -0.42 -5.02 -4.35
N LYS A 39 -0.61 -6.17 -5.00
CA LYS A 39 -1.50 -7.23 -4.49
C LYS A 39 -0.84 -7.93 -3.30
N THR A 40 0.45 -8.24 -3.41
CA THR A 40 1.24 -8.80 -2.30
C THR A 40 1.26 -7.85 -1.11
N ASP A 41 1.48 -6.54 -1.34
CA ASP A 41 1.42 -5.54 -0.27
C ASP A 41 0.01 -5.43 0.34
N LEU A 42 -1.05 -5.48 -0.49
CA LEU A 42 -2.44 -5.40 -0.03
C LEU A 42 -2.83 -6.60 0.85
N ASP A 43 -2.46 -7.82 0.43
CA ASP A 43 -2.73 -9.02 1.20
C ASP A 43 -1.93 -9.02 2.52
N TRP A 44 -0.67 -8.59 2.49
CA TRP A 44 0.12 -8.39 3.72
C TRP A 44 -0.54 -7.39 4.69
N ILE A 45 -1.03 -6.25 4.19
CA ILE A 45 -1.73 -5.26 5.01
C ILE A 45 -2.97 -5.90 5.66
N ARG A 46 -3.75 -6.66 4.90
CA ARG A 46 -4.97 -7.32 5.41
C ARG A 46 -4.67 -8.33 6.51
N GLU A 47 -3.62 -9.13 6.33
CA GLU A 47 -3.21 -10.12 7.32
C GLU A 47 -2.68 -9.49 8.62
N ARG A 48 -2.04 -8.32 8.54
CA ARG A 48 -1.34 -7.68 9.67
C ARG A 48 -2.09 -6.55 10.35
N SER A 49 -3.21 -6.11 9.79
CA SER A 49 -3.91 -4.92 10.28
C SER A 49 -4.97 -5.21 11.34
N GLU A 50 -5.38 -6.47 11.52
CA GLU A 50 -6.47 -6.90 12.43
C GLU A 50 -7.77 -6.07 12.29
N VAL A 51 -7.93 -5.27 11.23
CA VAL A 51 -9.09 -4.42 10.99
C VAL A 51 -9.97 -4.99 9.88
N THR A 52 -11.23 -4.57 9.90
CA THR A 52 -12.20 -4.97 8.89
C THR A 52 -11.86 -4.39 7.51
N VAL A 53 -12.30 -5.07 6.45
CA VAL A 53 -12.24 -4.55 5.07
C VAL A 53 -12.92 -3.19 4.93
N SER A 54 -14.01 -2.96 5.68
CA SER A 54 -14.68 -1.65 5.72
C SER A 54 -13.73 -0.54 6.18
N ARG A 55 -12.95 -0.80 7.23
CA ARG A 55 -12.00 0.15 7.78
C ARG A 55 -10.85 0.45 6.81
N LEU A 56 -10.35 -0.56 6.12
CA LEU A 56 -9.34 -0.36 5.08
C LEU A 56 -9.90 0.44 3.91
N ALA A 57 -11.11 0.12 3.43
CA ALA A 57 -11.76 0.86 2.36
C ALA A 57 -11.93 2.35 2.72
N GLU A 58 -12.34 2.65 3.94
CA GLU A 58 -12.41 4.02 4.47
C GLU A 58 -11.04 4.72 4.47
N LEU A 59 -9.98 4.04 4.92
CA LEU A 59 -8.62 4.59 4.93
C LEU A 59 -8.14 4.94 3.51
N PHE A 60 -8.41 4.08 2.53
CA PHE A 60 -8.09 4.35 1.12
C PHE A 60 -9.05 5.33 0.43
N GLY A 61 -10.11 5.78 1.10
CA GLY A 61 -11.10 6.70 0.53
C GLY A 61 -11.91 6.07 -0.61
N VAL A 62 -12.12 4.75 -0.57
CA VAL A 62 -12.84 4.00 -1.60
C VAL A 62 -14.05 3.26 -1.05
N THR A 63 -14.95 2.85 -1.93
CA THR A 63 -16.09 2.01 -1.55
C THR A 63 -15.62 0.61 -1.16
N ARG A 64 -16.34 -0.06 -0.25
CA ARG A 64 -16.09 -1.47 0.10
C ARG A 64 -16.07 -2.38 -1.14
N LYS A 65 -17.01 -2.17 -2.07
CA LYS A 65 -17.08 -2.91 -3.34
C LYS A 65 -15.79 -2.74 -4.17
N ALA A 66 -15.28 -1.52 -4.28
CA ALA A 66 -14.03 -1.28 -5.00
C ALA A 66 -12.85 -1.97 -4.32
N PHE A 67 -12.78 -1.91 -2.99
CA PHE A 67 -11.73 -2.58 -2.23
C PHE A 67 -11.78 -4.11 -2.35
N TYR A 68 -12.97 -4.72 -2.30
CA TYR A 68 -13.14 -6.15 -2.58
C TYR A 68 -12.68 -6.51 -3.99
N GLY A 69 -13.00 -5.69 -4.99
CA GLY A 69 -12.47 -5.86 -6.32
C GLY A 69 -10.93 -5.92 -6.33
N TRP A 70 -10.25 -5.05 -5.56
CA TRP A 70 -8.78 -5.07 -5.46
C TRP A 70 -8.26 -6.37 -4.86
N VAL A 71 -8.91 -6.86 -3.80
CA VAL A 71 -8.59 -8.16 -3.19
C VAL A 71 -8.73 -9.31 -4.19
N GLU A 72 -9.76 -9.26 -5.04
CA GLU A 72 -10.01 -10.24 -6.10
C GLU A 72 -9.04 -10.09 -7.29
N GLY A 73 -8.20 -9.04 -7.31
CA GLY A 73 -7.19 -8.79 -8.34
C GLY A 73 -7.54 -7.68 -9.33
N ALA A 74 -8.66 -6.98 -9.16
CA ALA A 74 -8.99 -5.80 -9.95
C ALA A 74 -7.97 -4.69 -9.69
N ASN A 75 -7.47 -4.08 -10.77
CA ASN A 75 -6.36 -3.13 -10.67
C ASN A 75 -6.77 -1.81 -9.96
N PRO A 76 -6.08 -1.38 -8.89
CA PRO A 76 -6.34 -0.12 -8.19
C PRO A 76 -5.72 1.09 -8.93
N ARG A 77 -6.23 1.39 -10.13
CA ARG A 77 -5.69 2.48 -10.99
C ARG A 77 -6.11 3.90 -10.59
N LYS A 78 -7.13 4.06 -9.74
CA LYS A 78 -7.64 5.39 -9.38
C LYS A 78 -6.69 6.12 -8.42
N GLY A 79 -6.32 7.35 -8.76
CA GLY A 79 -5.77 8.34 -7.82
C GLY A 79 -4.54 7.90 -7.02
N GLY A 80 -3.60 7.16 -7.64
CA GLY A 80 -2.38 6.73 -6.97
C GLY A 80 -2.57 5.61 -5.94
N SER A 81 -3.68 4.87 -5.98
CA SER A 81 -3.98 3.83 -4.98
C SER A 81 -2.90 2.76 -4.85
N GLN A 82 -2.21 2.38 -5.94
CA GLN A 82 -1.06 1.47 -5.87
C GLN A 82 0.08 2.03 -5.01
N VAL A 83 0.39 3.33 -5.17
CA VAL A 83 1.41 4.02 -4.35
C VAL A 83 0.96 4.08 -2.90
N ARG A 84 -0.33 4.35 -2.64
CA ARG A 84 -0.87 4.35 -1.27
C ARG A 84 -0.79 2.97 -0.61
N ILE A 85 -1.01 1.90 -1.36
CA ILE A 85 -0.87 0.53 -0.86
C ILE A 85 0.58 0.27 -0.44
N ALA A 86 1.54 0.55 -1.32
CA ALA A 86 2.96 0.41 -1.02
C ALA A 86 3.39 1.26 0.19
N ALA A 87 2.91 2.51 0.26
CA ALA A 87 3.21 3.44 1.34
C ALA A 87 2.62 3.00 2.69
N LEU A 88 1.38 2.52 2.71
CA LEU A 88 0.76 1.99 3.93
C LEU A 88 1.51 0.74 4.41
N ARG A 89 1.91 -0.15 3.51
CA ARG A 89 2.77 -1.29 3.85
C ARG A 89 4.08 -0.81 4.46
N ALA A 90 4.71 0.22 3.89
CA ALA A 90 5.97 0.76 4.41
C ALA A 90 5.81 1.30 5.84
N VAL A 91 4.75 2.06 6.10
CA VAL A 91 4.42 2.57 7.45
C VAL A 91 4.16 1.43 8.43
N LEU A 92 3.35 0.43 8.07
CA LEU A 92 3.06 -0.69 8.96
C LEU A 92 4.26 -1.61 9.21
N ALA A 93 5.24 -1.62 8.30
CA ALA A 93 6.48 -2.36 8.45
C ALA A 93 7.45 -1.70 9.45
N THR A 94 7.34 -0.39 9.70
CA THR A 94 8.13 0.27 10.75
C THR A 94 7.55 0.03 12.15
N LEU A 95 6.32 -0.47 12.26
CA LEU A 95 5.69 -0.80 13.53
C LEU A 95 6.15 -2.20 14.01
N PRO A 96 6.64 -2.33 15.26
CA PRO A 96 7.38 -3.52 15.70
C PRO A 96 6.49 -4.73 15.99
N SER A 97 5.21 -4.55 16.29
CA SER A 97 4.30 -5.67 16.59
C SER A 97 2.87 -5.41 16.10
N ASP A 98 2.07 -6.47 16.07
CA ASP A 98 0.65 -6.39 15.70
C ASP A 98 -0.12 -5.46 16.64
N LEU A 99 0.22 -5.44 17.94
CA LEU A 99 -0.39 -4.52 18.89
C LEU A 99 -0.13 -3.04 18.55
N HIS A 100 1.05 -2.72 18.01
CA HIS A 100 1.35 -1.35 17.55
C HIS A 100 0.53 -1.01 16.30
N ARG A 101 0.30 -1.98 15.40
CA ARG A 101 -0.56 -1.80 14.22
C ARG A 101 -2.02 -1.57 14.64
N THR A 102 -2.52 -2.37 15.58
CA THR A 102 -3.87 -2.21 16.13
C THR A 102 -4.05 -0.85 16.81
N ALA A 103 -3.07 -0.43 17.63
CA ALA A 103 -3.05 0.91 18.22
C ALA A 103 -3.03 2.01 17.14
N PHE A 104 -2.18 1.88 16.12
CA PHE A 104 -2.12 2.81 15.00
C PHE A 104 -3.49 2.95 14.31
N PHE A 105 -4.17 1.86 13.95
CA PHE A 105 -5.48 1.91 13.29
C PHE A 105 -6.59 2.54 14.16
N GLY A 106 -6.45 2.51 15.49
CA GLY A 106 -7.30 3.23 16.43
C GLY A 106 -7.07 4.75 16.42
N LEU A 107 -5.90 5.20 15.97
CA LEU A 107 -5.47 6.60 16.02
C LEU A 107 -5.42 7.29 14.65
N VAL A 108 -5.57 6.57 13.53
CA VAL A 108 -5.43 7.15 12.18
C VAL A 108 -6.37 8.32 11.87
N ASP A 109 -7.50 8.43 12.59
CA ASP A 109 -8.48 9.52 12.43
C ASP A 109 -8.31 10.63 13.47
N VAL A 110 -7.44 10.43 14.45
CA VAL A 110 -7.25 11.37 15.55
C VAL A 110 -6.34 12.50 15.11
N ASN A 111 -6.74 13.72 15.43
CA ASN A 111 -5.95 14.92 15.21
C ASN A 111 -5.31 15.36 16.53
N PHE A 112 -3.98 15.27 16.61
CA PHE A 112 -3.23 15.57 17.84
C PHE A 112 -2.69 16.99 17.89
N THR A 113 -2.27 17.57 16.76
CA THR A 113 -1.65 18.90 16.69
C THR A 113 -2.59 20.01 16.22
N GLY A 114 -3.83 19.68 15.84
CA GLY A 114 -4.75 20.62 15.21
C GLY A 114 -4.57 20.74 13.69
N ASP A 115 -3.61 20.02 13.11
CA ASP A 115 -3.40 19.91 11.66
C ASP A 115 -4.28 18.81 11.04
N ALA A 116 -3.82 18.14 9.98
CA ALA A 116 -4.49 16.98 9.40
C ALA A 116 -4.21 15.70 10.20
N SER A 117 -5.20 14.82 10.34
CA SER A 117 -5.05 13.43 10.83
C SER A 117 -4.18 12.59 9.89
N PHE A 118 -3.72 11.42 10.35
CA PHE A 118 -2.97 10.50 9.49
C PHE A 118 -3.78 10.12 8.24
N ARG A 119 -5.08 9.84 8.39
CA ARG A 119 -5.98 9.55 7.26
C ARG A 119 -5.96 10.67 6.23
N GLU A 120 -6.09 11.92 6.67
CA GLU A 120 -6.15 13.07 5.76
C GLU A 120 -4.83 13.25 4.99
N VAL A 121 -3.68 13.10 5.68
CA VAL A 121 -2.37 13.08 5.01
C VAL A 121 -2.28 11.91 4.02
N PHE A 122 -2.77 10.73 4.43
CA PHE A 122 -2.80 9.51 3.63
C PHE A 122 -3.78 9.56 2.46
N GLN A 123 -4.79 10.43 2.46
CA GLN A 123 -5.72 10.63 1.34
C GLN A 123 -5.37 11.87 0.50
N GLY A 124 -4.43 12.69 0.97
CA GLY A 124 -3.92 13.85 0.26
C GLY A 124 -3.23 13.50 -1.06
N PRO A 125 -2.81 14.52 -1.85
CA PRO A 125 -2.16 14.32 -3.14
C PRO A 125 -0.97 13.37 -3.03
N VAL A 126 -0.86 12.44 -3.98
CA VAL A 126 0.30 11.54 -4.12
C VAL A 126 1.27 12.23 -5.08
N ASP A 127 2.20 13.00 -4.52
CA ASP A 127 3.35 13.55 -5.24
C ASP A 127 4.60 12.73 -4.90
N ASP A 128 5.34 12.32 -5.93
CA ASP A 128 6.27 11.17 -5.83
C ASP A 128 7.44 11.37 -4.86
N ALA A 129 7.93 12.60 -4.67
CA ALA A 129 9.13 12.85 -3.88
C ALA A 129 8.86 13.06 -2.38
N SER A 130 7.66 13.50 -1.97
CA SER A 130 7.40 13.89 -0.57
C SER A 130 6.34 13.06 0.14
N TYR A 131 5.58 12.24 -0.59
CA TYR A 131 4.42 11.55 -0.02
C TYR A 131 4.81 10.62 1.14
N GLN A 132 5.83 9.78 0.97
CA GLN A 132 6.29 8.88 2.04
C GLN A 132 6.88 9.67 3.22
N ASP A 133 7.61 10.76 2.96
CA ASP A 133 8.19 11.60 4.01
C ASP A 133 7.10 12.26 4.87
N ARG A 134 6.02 12.73 4.24
CA ARG A 134 4.86 13.28 4.97
C ARG A 134 4.18 12.22 5.84
N LEU A 135 4.05 10.99 5.35
CA LEU A 135 3.51 9.89 6.16
C LEU A 135 4.42 9.51 7.32
N ASN A 136 5.74 9.45 7.08
CA ASN A 136 6.71 9.15 8.14
C ASN A 136 6.77 10.25 9.19
N ALA A 137 6.72 11.53 8.78
CA ALA A 137 6.64 12.66 9.68
C ALA A 137 5.36 12.59 10.54
N LYS A 138 4.22 12.26 9.92
CA LYS A 138 2.97 12.12 10.66
C LYS A 138 2.97 10.89 11.57
N LEU A 139 3.59 9.79 11.16
CA LEU A 139 3.79 8.63 12.03
C LEU A 139 4.64 8.98 13.24
N ALA A 140 5.72 9.73 13.06
CA ALA A 140 6.59 10.16 14.16
C ALA A 140 5.85 11.03 15.19
N GLU A 141 4.91 11.86 14.74
CA GLU A 141 4.03 12.65 15.61
C GLU A 141 3.10 11.78 16.45
N ILE A 142 2.51 10.74 15.84
CA ILE A 142 1.52 9.86 16.50
C ILE A 142 2.20 8.74 17.32
N ASN A 143 3.48 8.46 17.07
CA ASN A 143 4.22 7.37 17.71
C ASN A 143 4.18 7.37 19.25
N PRO A 144 4.31 8.52 19.96
CA PRO A 144 4.17 8.56 21.42
C PRO A 144 2.81 8.07 21.91
N GLU A 145 1.74 8.34 21.14
CA GLU A 145 0.37 7.93 21.48
C GLU A 145 0.11 6.46 21.14
N ILE A 146 0.75 5.94 20.09
CA ILE A 146 0.79 4.49 19.81
C ILE A 146 1.41 3.76 21.02
N GLU A 147 2.58 4.21 21.47
CA GLU A 147 3.28 3.63 22.63
C GLU A 147 2.45 3.72 23.92
N SER A 148 1.79 4.87 24.15
CA SER A 148 0.86 5.07 25.27
C SER A 148 -0.31 4.07 25.20
N THR A 149 -0.91 3.90 24.02
CA THR A 149 -2.03 2.97 23.80
C THR A 149 -1.59 1.52 24.01
N VAL A 150 -0.44 1.12 23.47
CA VAL A 150 0.15 -0.21 23.67
C VAL A 150 0.36 -0.50 25.16
N LYS A 151 0.91 0.44 25.92
CA LYS A 151 1.09 0.30 27.39
C LYS A 151 -0.24 0.11 28.11
N ARG A 152 -1.29 0.84 27.71
CA ARG A 152 -2.65 0.68 28.28
C ARG A 152 -3.23 -0.69 27.96
N LEU A 153 -3.09 -1.16 26.73
CA LEU A 153 -3.56 -2.48 26.30
C LEU A 153 -2.83 -3.61 27.04
N HIS A 154 -1.51 -3.50 27.24
CA HIS A 154 -0.77 -4.46 28.07
C HIS A 154 -1.24 -4.50 29.52
N ARG A 155 -1.57 -3.35 30.13
CA ARG A 155 -2.10 -3.29 31.51
C ARG A 155 -3.52 -3.83 31.63
N ALA A 156 -4.32 -3.72 30.56
CA ALA A 156 -5.70 -4.20 30.53
C ALA A 156 -5.81 -5.70 30.23
N SER A 157 -4.75 -6.34 29.71
CA SER A 157 -4.72 -7.79 29.52
C SER A 157 -4.79 -8.53 30.87
N PRO A 158 -5.74 -9.47 31.05
CA PRO A 158 -6.00 -10.12 32.32
C PRO A 158 -4.95 -11.22 32.61
N SER A 159 -3.75 -10.81 33.02
CA SER A 159 -2.78 -11.70 33.70
C SER A 159 -2.72 -11.43 35.21
N SER A 160 -3.64 -10.62 35.75
CA SER A 160 -3.67 -10.24 37.19
C SER A 160 -5.05 -10.42 37.84
N ARG A 161 -5.78 -11.47 37.47
CA ARG A 161 -7.00 -11.91 38.19
C ARG A 161 -6.99 -13.39 38.60
N ALA A 162 -5.81 -14.02 38.63
CA ALA A 162 -5.64 -15.37 39.18
C ALA A 162 -4.96 -15.39 40.57
N PHE A 163 -4.75 -14.22 41.17
CA PHE A 163 -4.48 -14.06 42.61
C PHE A 163 -5.78 -13.57 43.25
N GLU A 164 -6.69 -14.50 43.54
CA GLU A 164 -7.79 -14.41 44.53
C GLU A 164 -8.79 -15.54 44.26
N SER A 165 -8.38 -16.79 44.45
CA SER A 165 -9.27 -17.83 44.98
C SER A 165 -8.44 -18.96 45.58
N GLU A 166 -7.53 -18.61 46.50
CA GLU A 166 -7.21 -19.50 47.61
C GLU A 166 -8.49 -19.65 48.44
N TYR A 167 -9.34 -20.61 48.08
CA TYR A 167 -10.32 -21.15 49.01
C TYR A 167 -9.72 -22.46 49.56
N PRO A 168 -9.38 -22.54 50.86
CA PRO A 168 -9.17 -23.82 51.48
C PRO A 168 -10.53 -24.54 51.50
N SER A 169 -10.64 -25.65 50.77
CA SER A 169 -11.74 -26.59 50.98
C SER A 169 -11.65 -27.10 52.41
N ALA A 170 -12.63 -26.73 53.23
CA ALA A 170 -12.85 -27.31 54.55
C ALA A 170 -13.40 -28.73 54.44
#